data_AF-A0AAN8D843-F1
#
_entry.id   AF-A0AAN8D843-F1
#
_cell.length_a   1.000
_cell.length_b   1.000
_cell.length_c   1.000
_cell.angle_alpha   90.00
_cell.angle_beta   90.00
_cell.angle_gamma   90.00
#
_symmetry.space_group_name_H-M   'P 1'
#
loop_
_entity.id
_entity.type
_entity.pdbx_description
1 polymer ?
#
loop_
_entity_poly.entity_id
_entity_poly.type
_entity_poly.pdbx_seq_one_letter_code
_entity_poly.pdbx_strand_id
1 'polypeptide(L)'
;MTQFHQINDKNLEDIIQLLKSSSCSLSVNITTSHNVPSLVSLIRKSDSTESSLTLHWSVSAQLHYTILQYQVRYCEKERRSEDQCHYTESNKNQAVLTDLRRATQYEVQVRVRTMGGYGSFSPAAFFRTLPDSHDPSQL
;
A
#
# COMPACT_ATOMS: atom_id res chain seq x y z
N MET A 1 38.09 -24.06 47.93
CA MET A 1 38.12 -24.55 46.54
C MET A 1 36.94 -25.48 46.33
N THR A 2 35.82 -24.99 45.79
CA THR A 2 34.77 -25.87 45.25
C THR A 2 34.00 -25.11 44.16
N GLN A 3 34.09 -25.62 42.93
CA GLN A 3 33.23 -25.27 41.80
C GLN A 3 31.78 -25.67 42.10
N PHE A 4 30.82 -24.89 41.57
CA PHE A 4 29.54 -25.43 41.13
C PHE A 4 29.14 -24.78 39.80
N HIS A 5 29.40 -25.49 38.70
CA HIS A 5 28.54 -25.47 37.52
C HIS A 5 27.41 -26.47 37.78
N GLN A 6 26.15 -26.07 37.64
CA GLN A 6 25.11 -26.87 36.97
C GLN A 6 23.79 -26.07 36.85
N ILE A 7 23.47 -25.68 35.61
CA ILE A 7 22.18 -25.80 34.93
C ILE A 7 20.92 -25.24 35.66
N ASN A 8 20.64 -23.98 35.36
CA ASN A 8 19.47 -23.52 34.60
C ASN A 8 18.16 -24.34 34.71
N ASP A 9 17.51 -24.31 35.86
CA ASP A 9 16.11 -24.71 36.00
C ASP A 9 15.27 -23.51 36.45
N LYS A 10 14.91 -22.64 35.49
CA LYS A 10 13.90 -21.61 35.69
C LYS A 10 12.95 -21.57 34.50
N ASN A 11 11.96 -22.47 34.64
CA ASN A 11 10.53 -22.25 34.48
C ASN A 11 10.04 -21.83 33.08
N LEU A 12 9.45 -22.82 32.39
CA LEU A 12 8.79 -22.69 31.09
C LEU A 12 7.72 -21.58 31.05
N GLU A 13 7.10 -21.26 32.20
CA GLU A 13 6.09 -20.21 32.31
C GLU A 13 6.70 -18.80 32.24
N ASP A 14 7.93 -18.62 32.74
CA ASP A 14 8.66 -17.34 32.68
C ASP A 14 9.08 -17.01 31.24
N ILE A 15 9.40 -18.04 30.43
CA ILE A 15 9.76 -17.87 29.02
C ILE A 15 8.55 -17.45 28.17
N ILE A 16 7.35 -17.95 28.47
CA ILE A 16 6.12 -17.53 27.76
C ILE A 16 5.73 -16.09 28.14
N GLN A 17 5.94 -15.69 29.39
CA GLN A 17 5.78 -14.31 29.85
C GLN A 17 6.83 -13.38 29.22
N LEU A 18 8.09 -13.85 29.13
CA LEU A 18 9.18 -13.16 28.45
C LEU A 18 8.93 -13.05 26.96
N LEU A 19 8.38 -14.03 26.24
CA LEU A 19 8.08 -13.89 24.80
C LEU A 19 6.88 -12.96 24.52
N LYS A 20 5.91 -12.88 25.45
CA LYS A 20 4.83 -11.88 25.38
C LYS A 20 5.30 -10.46 25.72
N SER A 21 6.40 -10.32 26.47
CA SER A 21 6.99 -9.02 26.86
C SER A 21 8.29 -8.66 26.11
N SER A 22 8.88 -9.61 25.38
CA SER A 22 10.05 -9.46 24.50
C SER A 22 9.63 -9.48 23.03
N SER A 23 8.56 -8.75 22.71
CA SER A 23 8.53 -8.01 21.44
C SER A 23 9.16 -6.63 21.65
N CYS A 24 10.26 -6.54 22.41
CA CYS A 24 10.89 -5.27 22.72
C CYS A 24 12.22 -5.15 22.01
N SER A 25 12.05 -4.81 20.73
CA SER A 25 12.88 -3.95 19.91
C SER A 25 14.39 -4.15 20.04
N LEU A 26 14.97 -4.86 19.07
CA LEU A 26 16.22 -4.35 18.51
C LEU A 26 16.04 -2.84 18.32
N SER A 27 17.00 -2.05 18.79
CA SER A 27 17.17 -0.65 18.37
C SER A 27 17.59 -0.63 16.90
N VAL A 28 16.76 -1.21 16.04
CA VAL A 28 16.64 -0.69 14.70
C VAL A 28 16.09 0.70 14.93
N ASN A 29 16.84 1.72 14.50
CA ASN A 29 16.26 3.02 14.20
C ASN A 29 15.21 2.80 13.11
N ILE A 30 14.08 2.20 13.47
CA ILE A 30 12.85 2.33 12.74
C ILE A 30 12.38 3.70 13.20
N THR A 31 12.81 4.73 12.48
CA THR A 31 11.94 5.90 12.32
C THR A 31 10.63 5.33 11.79
N THR A 32 9.70 5.03 12.70
CA THR A 32 8.34 4.64 12.39
C THR A 32 7.79 5.82 11.62
N SER A 33 7.79 5.70 10.28
CA SER A 33 7.19 6.66 9.34
C SER A 33 5.89 7.13 9.99
N HIS A 34 5.91 8.38 10.45
CA HIS A 34 4.96 8.89 11.43
C HIS A 34 3.53 8.63 10.94
N ASN A 35 2.60 8.38 11.88
CA ASN A 35 1.15 8.17 11.74
C ASN A 35 0.43 9.23 10.86
N VAL A 36 0.79 9.37 9.59
CA VAL A 36 0.05 10.20 8.63
C VAL A 36 -1.15 9.35 8.21
N PRO A 37 -2.37 9.75 8.61
CA PRO A 37 -3.57 9.00 8.26
C PRO A 37 -3.74 8.97 6.75
N SER A 38 -4.65 8.13 6.26
CA SER A 38 -5.00 8.19 4.85
C SER A 38 -5.61 9.55 4.51
N LEU A 39 -4.85 10.38 3.81
CA LEU A 39 -5.30 11.68 3.34
C LEU A 39 -6.16 11.55 2.08
N VAL A 40 -6.09 10.42 1.39
CA VAL A 40 -6.84 10.19 0.16
C VAL A 40 -8.15 9.45 0.49
N SER A 41 -9.28 10.13 0.32
CA SER A 41 -10.59 9.62 0.74
C SER A 41 -11.35 8.91 -0.37
N LEU A 42 -11.18 9.35 -1.62
CA LEU A 42 -11.96 8.84 -2.75
C LEU A 42 -11.14 8.88 -4.02
N ILE A 43 -10.89 7.70 -4.59
CA ILE A 43 -10.29 7.53 -5.92
C ILE A 43 -11.44 7.37 -6.91
N ARG A 44 -11.36 8.07 -8.03
CA ARG A 44 -12.34 8.05 -9.11
C ARG A 44 -11.63 7.82 -10.43
N LYS A 45 -12.33 7.18 -11.37
CA LYS A 45 -11.88 7.00 -12.75
C LYS A 45 -12.47 8.11 -13.62
N SER A 46 -11.64 8.82 -14.40
CA SER A 46 -12.14 9.72 -15.44
C SER A 46 -12.29 8.96 -16.77
N ASP A 47 -11.27 8.19 -17.14
CA ASP A 47 -11.20 7.49 -18.43
C ASP A 47 -10.64 6.08 -18.26
N SER A 48 -10.96 5.22 -19.22
CA SER A 48 -10.39 3.89 -19.37
C SER A 48 -10.24 3.54 -20.83
N THR A 49 -9.12 2.92 -21.17
CA THR A 49 -8.93 2.22 -22.44
C THR A 49 -8.78 0.72 -22.18
N GLU A 50 -8.45 -0.05 -23.21
CA GLU A 50 -8.07 -1.45 -23.10
C GLU A 50 -6.81 -1.68 -22.27
N SER A 51 -5.90 -0.71 -22.23
CA SER A 51 -4.60 -0.86 -21.57
C SER A 51 -4.25 0.27 -20.61
N SER A 52 -5.19 1.18 -20.33
CA SER A 52 -4.94 2.31 -19.43
C SER A 52 -6.13 2.70 -18.59
N LEU A 53 -5.84 3.31 -17.43
CA LEU A 53 -6.81 3.90 -16.51
C LEU A 53 -6.35 5.30 -16.14
N THR A 54 -7.21 6.30 -16.38
CA THR A 54 -6.99 7.66 -15.88
C THR A 54 -7.75 7.83 -14.58
N LEU A 55 -7.02 8.05 -13.50
CA LEU A 55 -7.55 8.12 -12.14
C LEU A 55 -7.31 9.50 -11.55
N HIS A 56 -8.26 9.97 -10.76
CA HIS A 56 -8.16 11.20 -9.97
C HIS A 56 -8.63 10.93 -8.53
N TRP A 57 -8.10 11.69 -7.56
CA TRP A 57 -8.47 11.49 -6.17
C TRP A 57 -8.56 12.77 -5.36
N SER A 58 -9.50 12.77 -4.41
CA SER A 58 -9.67 13.86 -3.47
C SER A 58 -8.80 13.64 -2.24
N VAL A 59 -8.21 14.73 -1.75
CA VAL A 59 -7.50 14.75 -0.48
C VAL A 59 -8.37 15.42 0.57
N SER A 60 -8.50 14.80 1.74
CA SER A 60 -9.10 15.43 2.89
C SER A 60 -8.25 16.64 3.28
N ALA A 61 -8.90 17.79 3.46
CA ALA A 61 -8.23 19.03 3.82
C ALA A 61 -7.73 18.95 5.27
N GLN A 62 -6.61 18.26 5.49
CA GLN A 62 -5.86 18.36 6.74
C GLN A 62 -4.85 19.48 6.58
N LEU A 63 -5.19 20.62 7.17
CA LEU A 63 -4.47 21.91 7.18
C LEU A 63 -3.00 21.85 7.68
N HIS A 64 -2.48 20.65 7.99
CA HIS A 64 -1.25 20.45 8.76
C HIS A 64 -0.17 19.71 7.94
N TYR A 65 -0.52 19.12 6.79
CA TYR A 65 0.40 18.28 6.03
C TYR A 65 0.77 18.91 4.68
N THR A 66 2.07 19.05 4.45
CA THR A 66 2.61 19.39 3.12
C THR A 66 2.79 18.12 2.31
N ILE A 67 1.98 17.97 1.25
CA ILE A 67 2.05 16.83 0.34
C ILE A 67 3.13 17.10 -0.70
N LEU A 68 4.13 16.23 -0.74
CA LEU A 68 5.23 16.32 -1.70
C LEU A 68 4.92 15.52 -2.96
N GLN A 69 4.26 14.37 -2.78
CA GLN A 69 4.01 13.41 -3.85
C GLN A 69 2.86 12.47 -3.48
N TYR A 70 2.27 11.84 -4.49
CA TYR A 70 1.35 10.72 -4.36
C TYR A 70 2.00 9.48 -4.93
N GLN A 71 1.79 8.34 -4.27
CA GLN A 71 2.18 7.04 -4.78
C GLN A 71 0.93 6.18 -4.92
N VAL A 72 0.72 5.68 -6.13
CA VAL A 72 -0.38 4.82 -6.52
C VAL A 72 0.13 3.40 -6.59
N ARG A 73 -0.50 2.49 -5.85
CA ARG A 73 -0.30 1.04 -5.94
C ARG A 73 -1.46 0.46 -6.73
N TYR A 74 -1.18 -0.40 -7.71
CA TYR A 74 -2.21 -1.09 -8.48
C TYR A 74 -1.84 -2.56 -8.72
N CYS A 75 -2.80 -3.47 -8.51
CA CYS A 75 -2.60 -4.91 -8.61
C CYS A 75 -3.77 -5.56 -9.35
N GLU A 76 -3.52 -6.63 -10.10
CA GLU A 76 -4.59 -7.42 -10.72
C GLU A 76 -5.40 -8.15 -9.65
N LYS A 77 -6.70 -7.88 -9.55
CA LYS A 77 -7.56 -8.50 -8.52
C LYS A 77 -7.69 -10.02 -8.69
N GLU A 78 -7.71 -10.49 -9.94
CA GLU A 78 -7.88 -11.90 -10.28
C GLU A 78 -6.59 -12.70 -10.06
N ARG A 79 -5.42 -12.05 -10.09
CA ARG A 79 -4.12 -12.64 -9.80
C ARG A 79 -3.63 -12.09 -8.47
N ARG A 80 -4.13 -12.67 -7.38
CA ARG A 80 -3.78 -12.32 -5.98
C ARG A 80 -2.33 -12.66 -5.58
N SER A 81 -1.38 -12.62 -6.50
CA SER A 81 0.04 -12.67 -6.16
C SER A 81 0.49 -11.25 -5.87
N GLU A 82 0.84 -10.95 -4.61
CA GLU A 82 1.40 -9.64 -4.22
C GLU A 82 2.64 -9.26 -5.06
N ASP A 83 3.31 -10.25 -5.64
CA ASP A 83 4.43 -10.13 -6.58
C ASP A 83 4.10 -9.39 -7.89
N GLN A 84 2.82 -9.09 -8.17
CA GLN A 84 2.38 -8.43 -9.40
C GLN A 84 1.76 -7.04 -9.16
N CYS A 85 2.03 -6.44 -8.00
CA CYS A 85 1.63 -5.08 -7.71
C CYS A 85 2.64 -4.07 -8.27
N HIS A 86 2.14 -3.09 -9.00
CA HIS A 86 2.93 -2.02 -9.58
C HIS A 86 2.73 -0.71 -8.80
N TYR A 87 3.73 0.16 -8.90
CA TYR A 87 3.72 1.46 -8.25
C TYR A 87 3.99 2.55 -9.28
N THR A 88 3.22 3.63 -9.19
CA THR A 88 3.42 4.85 -9.99
C THR A 88 3.37 6.05 -9.06
N GLU A 89 4.17 7.06 -9.37
CA GLU A 89 4.20 8.29 -8.58
C GLU A 89 3.63 9.46 -9.38
N SER A 90 2.95 10.37 -8.69
CA SER A 90 2.41 11.59 -9.28
C SER A 90 2.57 12.76 -8.34
N ASN A 91 2.88 13.94 -8.88
CA ASN A 91 2.89 15.20 -8.15
C ASN A 91 1.52 15.91 -8.17
N LYS A 92 0.52 15.33 -8.84
CA LYS A 92 -0.84 15.85 -8.95
C LYS A 92 -1.82 14.86 -8.33
N ASN A 93 -3.04 15.33 -8.08
CA ASN A 93 -4.18 14.52 -7.64
C ASN A 93 -4.77 13.63 -8.75
N GLN A 94 -3.92 13.19 -9.67
CA GLN A 94 -4.27 12.41 -10.86
C GLN A 94 -3.07 11.54 -11.26
N ALA A 95 -3.34 10.35 -11.78
CA ALA A 95 -2.36 9.51 -12.46
C ALA A 95 -3.00 8.79 -13.65
N VAL A 96 -2.17 8.51 -14.66
CA VAL A 96 -2.52 7.62 -15.76
C VAL A 96 -1.74 6.33 -15.56
N LEU A 97 -2.45 5.23 -15.37
CA LEU A 97 -1.87 3.89 -15.33
C LEU A 97 -1.86 3.36 -16.77
N THR A 98 -0.70 2.97 -17.29
CA THR A 98 -0.52 2.42 -18.64
C THR A 98 -0.09 0.96 -18.59
N ASP A 99 0.00 0.32 -19.76
CA ASP A 99 0.49 -1.05 -19.94
C ASP A 99 -0.32 -2.09 -19.13
N LEU A 100 -1.59 -1.77 -18.89
CA LEU A 100 -2.52 -2.65 -18.21
C LEU A 100 -3.03 -3.73 -19.14
N ARG A 101 -3.40 -4.87 -18.57
CA ARG A 101 -4.10 -5.93 -19.30
C ARG A 101 -5.54 -5.50 -19.56
N ARG A 102 -6.01 -5.76 -20.76
CA ARG A 102 -7.40 -5.60 -21.16
C ARG A 102 -8.37 -6.48 -20.39
N ALA A 103 -9.62 -6.03 -20.33
CA ALA A 103 -10.73 -6.67 -19.63
C ALA A 103 -10.43 -7.07 -18.15
N THR A 104 -9.42 -6.46 -17.53
CA THR A 104 -8.88 -6.90 -16.24
C THR A 104 -9.27 -5.91 -15.14
N GLN A 105 -9.68 -6.44 -13.98
CA GLN A 105 -10.00 -5.63 -12.80
C GLN A 105 -8.75 -5.41 -11.95
N TYR A 106 -8.45 -4.14 -11.70
CA TYR A 106 -7.34 -3.69 -10.86
C TYR A 106 -7.85 -3.19 -9.52
N GLU A 107 -7.18 -3.61 -8.45
CA GLU A 107 -7.27 -2.99 -7.12
C GLU A 107 -6.26 -1.85 -7.05
N VAL A 108 -6.71 -0.66 -6.70
CA VAL A 108 -5.91 0.57 -6.67
C VAL A 108 -5.99 1.23 -5.30
N GLN A 109 -4.83 1.62 -4.78
CA GLN A 109 -4.70 2.36 -3.53
C GLN A 109 -3.73 3.52 -3.72
N VAL A 110 -4.00 4.64 -3.07
CA VAL A 110 -3.12 5.83 -3.14
C VAL A 110 -2.68 6.22 -1.75
N ARG A 111 -1.39 6.52 -1.59
CA ARG A 111 -0.86 7.14 -0.38
C ARG A 111 -0.14 8.44 -0.70
N VAL A 112 -0.08 9.32 0.27
CA VAL A 112 0.71 10.55 0.20
C VAL A 112 2.13 10.32 0.67
N ARG A 113 3.08 11.08 0.13
CA ARG A 113 4.41 11.28 0.66
C ARG A 113 4.49 12.70 1.20
N THR A 114 4.87 12.82 2.46
CA THR A 114 5.10 14.09 3.16
C THR A 114 6.56 14.18 3.57
N MET A 115 6.97 15.30 4.17
CA MET A 115 8.33 15.41 4.75
C MET A 115 8.60 14.33 5.82
N GLY A 116 7.56 13.86 6.53
CA GLY A 116 7.66 12.81 7.54
C GLY A 116 7.67 11.38 6.99
N GLY A 117 7.65 11.20 5.66
CA GLY A 117 7.60 9.89 5.00
C GLY A 117 6.27 9.61 4.30
N TYR A 118 6.02 8.33 4.03
CA TYR A 118 4.78 7.86 3.40
C TYR A 118 3.67 7.70 4.43
N GLY A 119 2.48 8.21 4.11
CA GLY A 119 1.28 7.94 4.88
C GLY A 119 0.65 6.58 4.57
N SER A 120 -0.44 6.27 5.27
CA SER A 120 -1.21 5.06 5.01
C SER A 120 -1.88 5.10 3.63
N PHE A 121 -2.03 3.93 3.03
CA PHE A 121 -2.82 3.77 1.81
C PHE A 121 -4.30 4.13 2.04
N SER A 122 -4.93 4.65 1.01
CA SER A 122 -6.39 4.78 0.92
C SER A 122 -7.10 3.44 1.03
N PRO A 123 -8.42 3.46 1.32
CA PRO A 123 -9.27 2.32 1.02
C PRO A 123 -9.04 1.85 -0.43
N ALA A 124 -9.11 0.53 -0.63
CA ALA A 124 -8.98 -0.08 -1.93
C ALA A 124 -10.14 0.35 -2.85
N ALA A 125 -9.81 0.90 -4.01
CA ALA A 125 -10.73 1.16 -5.08
C ALA A 125 -10.54 0.13 -6.20
N PHE A 126 -11.60 -0.17 -6.95
CA PHE A 126 -11.54 -1.17 -8.00
C PHE A 126 -11.95 -0.58 -9.34
N PHE A 127 -11.11 -0.77 -10.35
CA PHE A 127 -11.35 -0.25 -11.69
C PHE A 127 -11.06 -1.33 -12.74
N ARG A 128 -11.79 -1.29 -13.85
CA ARG A 128 -11.62 -2.26 -14.94
C ARG A 128 -11.20 -1.55 -16.23
N THR A 129 -10.22 -2.12 -16.92
CA THR A 129 -9.88 -1.77 -18.31
C THR A 129 -10.95 -2.29 -19.26
N LEU A 130 -11.05 -1.68 -20.44
CA LEU A 130 -12.00 -2.09 -21.46
C LEU A 130 -11.58 -3.44 -22.10
N PRO A 131 -12.53 -4.24 -22.61
CA PRO A 131 -12.21 -5.35 -23.49
C PRO A 131 -11.73 -4.84 -24.85
N ASP A 132 -11.10 -5.70 -25.66
CA ASP A 132 -10.78 -5.38 -27.05
C ASP A 132 -12.05 -4.86 -27.76
N SER A 133 -11.91 -3.72 -28.41
CA SER A 133 -12.95 -3.07 -29.19
C SER A 133 -13.18 -3.90 -30.44
N HIS A 134 -14.02 -4.94 -30.31
CA HIS A 134 -14.62 -5.55 -31.48
C HIS A 134 -15.65 -4.56 -31.99
N ASP A 135 -15.24 -3.75 -32.96
CA ASP A 135 -16.12 -2.90 -33.74
C ASP A 135 -17.23 -3.78 -34.37
N PRO A 136 -18.51 -3.65 -33.97
CA PRO A 136 -19.58 -4.45 -34.55
C PRO A 136 -20.10 -3.87 -35.88
N SER A 137 -19.40 -2.93 -36.52
CA SER A 137 -19.85 -2.24 -37.75
C SER A 137 -19.52 -2.98 -39.05
N GLN A 138 -19.24 -4.28 -39.01
CA GLN A 138 -19.10 -5.12 -40.21
C GLN A 138 -20.24 -6.16 -40.22
N LEU A 139 -21.47 -5.68 -40.35
CA LEU A 139 -22.65 -6.45 -40.75
C LEU A 139 -23.28 -5.81 -41.98
#